data_AF-Q12ZI1-F1
#
_entry.id   AF-Q12ZI1-F1
#
_cell.length_a   1.000
_cell.length_b   1.000
_cell.length_c   1.000
_cell.angle_alpha   90.00
_cell.angle_beta   90.00
_cell.angle_gamma   90.00
#
_symmetry.space_group_name_H-M   'P 1'
#
loop_
_entity.id
_entity.type
_entity.pdbx_description
1 polymer ?
#
loop_
_entity_poly.entity_id
_entity_poly.type
_entity_poly.pdbx_seq_one_letter_code
_entity_poly.pdbx_strand_id
1 'polypeptide(L)'
;MRKAIEGLPPSAKLVFKVLEYGGLLTQKEIAEQSYLPPRTIRYALGRLKDEDFLQERFYFKDARQSLYGLKNIPDMYEETNIPVNSEINSTIVGIPSEKYELSAV
;
A
#
# COMPACT_ATOMS: atom_id res chain seq x y z
N MET A 1 15.68 11.88 7.92
CA MET A 1 14.59 11.74 6.92
C MET A 1 14.66 12.76 5.78
N ARG A 2 14.58 14.08 6.01
CA ARG A 2 14.51 15.08 4.92
C ARG A 2 15.62 14.99 3.86
N LYS A 3 16.88 14.80 4.29
CA LYS A 3 18.05 14.72 3.38
C LYS A 3 18.01 13.52 2.40
N ALA A 4 17.47 12.39 2.81
CA ALA A 4 17.36 11.21 1.95
C ALA A 4 16.26 11.38 0.88
N ILE A 5 15.19 12.09 1.22
CA ILE A 5 14.12 12.42 0.27
C ILE A 5 14.62 13.43 -0.78
N GLU A 6 15.50 14.37 -0.42
CA GLU A 6 16.05 15.35 -1.36
C GLU A 6 16.82 14.70 -2.52
N GLY A 7 17.51 13.58 -2.26
CA GLY A 7 18.24 12.80 -3.26
C GLY A 7 17.37 11.91 -4.15
N LEU A 8 16.08 11.77 -3.84
CA LEU A 8 15.17 10.94 -4.64
C LEU A 8 14.76 11.62 -5.96
N PRO A 9 14.53 10.84 -7.02
CA PRO A 9 14.01 11.37 -8.26
C PRO A 9 12.61 11.99 -8.06
N PRO A 10 12.20 12.94 -8.93
CA PRO A 10 10.93 13.65 -8.79
C PRO A 10 9.71 12.72 -8.68
N SER A 11 9.68 11.65 -9.46
CA SER A 11 8.59 10.66 -9.42
C SER A 11 8.49 9.95 -8.07
N ALA A 12 9.62 9.58 -7.46
CA ALA A 12 9.64 8.96 -6.14
C ALA A 12 9.18 9.93 -5.05
N LYS A 13 9.56 11.20 -5.13
CA LYS A 13 9.08 12.24 -4.20
C LYS A 13 7.57 12.45 -4.31
N LEU A 14 7.03 12.46 -5.52
CA LEU A 14 5.58 12.58 -5.73
C LEU A 14 4.84 11.37 -5.14
N VAL A 15 5.30 10.14 -5.45
CA VAL A 15 4.69 8.91 -4.90
C VAL A 15 4.79 8.87 -3.37
N PHE A 16 5.90 9.32 -2.79
CA PHE A 16 6.02 9.46 -1.34
C PHE A 16 4.91 10.36 -0.78
N LYS A 17 4.67 11.52 -1.40
CA LYS A 17 3.59 12.42 -0.98
C LYS A 17 2.21 11.79 -1.13
N VAL A 18 1.95 11.08 -2.22
CA VAL A 18 0.69 10.36 -2.43
C VAL A 18 0.46 9.34 -1.31
N LEU A 19 1.48 8.56 -0.94
CA LEU A 19 1.39 7.61 0.17
C LEU A 19 1.31 8.29 1.55
N GLU A 20 1.89 9.49 1.70
CA GLU A 20 1.81 10.27 2.93
C GLU A 20 0.38 10.72 3.23
N TYR A 21 -0.38 11.11 2.21
CA TYR A 21 -1.78 11.53 2.36
C TYR A 21 -2.78 10.38 2.24
N GLY A 22 -2.48 9.40 1.39
CA GLY A 22 -3.38 8.30 1.05
C GLY A 22 -3.16 6.99 1.82
N GLY A 23 -2.13 6.91 2.66
CA GLY A 23 -1.84 5.74 3.49
C GLY A 23 -1.43 4.51 2.67
N LEU A 24 -2.07 3.37 2.96
CA LEU A 24 -1.86 2.10 2.26
C LEU A 24 -2.64 2.06 0.95
N LEU A 25 -1.94 2.06 -0.18
CA LEU A 25 -2.53 2.09 -1.52
C LEU A 25 -1.98 0.98 -2.41
N THR A 26 -2.81 0.44 -3.30
CA THR A 26 -2.38 -0.42 -4.40
C THR A 26 -1.65 0.40 -5.48
N GLN A 27 -0.87 -0.26 -6.34
CA GLN A 27 -0.21 0.43 -7.47
C GLN A 27 -1.22 1.14 -8.40
N LYS A 28 -2.45 0.61 -8.50
CA LYS A 28 -3.53 1.20 -9.32
C LYS A 28 -4.00 2.51 -8.71
N GLU A 29 -4.30 2.52 -7.41
CA GLU A 29 -4.75 3.72 -6.70
C GLU A 29 -3.65 4.80 -6.68
N ILE A 30 -2.38 4.41 -6.51
CA ILE A 30 -1.26 5.34 -6.63
C ILE A 30 -1.21 5.96 -8.04
N ALA A 31 -1.43 5.16 -9.09
CA ALA A 31 -1.46 5.67 -10.45
C ALA A 31 -2.61 6.67 -10.66
N GLU A 32 -3.80 6.37 -10.13
CA GLU A 32 -4.98 7.25 -10.20
C GLU A 32 -4.75 8.58 -9.47
N GLN A 33 -4.15 8.55 -8.27
CA GLN A 33 -3.92 9.74 -7.47
C GLN A 33 -2.74 10.60 -7.97
N SER A 34 -1.69 9.96 -8.49
CA SER A 34 -0.49 10.67 -8.96
C SER A 34 -0.53 11.08 -10.43
N TYR A 35 -1.46 10.52 -11.21
CA TYR A 35 -1.52 10.61 -12.68
C TYR A 35 -0.24 10.14 -13.39
N LEU A 36 0.59 9.34 -12.73
CA LEU A 36 1.79 8.77 -13.32
C LEU A 36 1.49 7.45 -14.05
N PRO A 37 2.18 7.18 -15.18
CA PRO A 37 2.08 5.88 -15.83
C PRO A 37 2.53 4.73 -14.91
N PRO A 38 1.95 3.52 -15.03
CA PRO A 38 2.28 2.38 -14.16
C PRO A 38 3.77 2.02 -14.10
N ARG A 39 4.50 2.19 -15.22
CA ARG A 39 5.95 1.94 -15.25
C ARG A 39 6.73 2.91 -14.36
N THR A 40 6.31 4.17 -14.32
CA THR A 40 6.89 5.21 -13.46
C THR A 40 6.56 4.96 -12.00
N ILE A 41 5.36 4.45 -11.70
CA ILE A 41 4.98 4.02 -10.34
C ILE A 41 5.88 2.91 -9.84
N ARG A 42 6.06 1.84 -10.63
CA ARG A 42 6.96 0.74 -10.26
C ARG A 42 8.39 1.22 -10.02
N TYR A 43 8.88 2.10 -10.89
CA TYR A 43 10.19 2.71 -10.70
C TYR A 43 10.26 3.51 -9.38
N ALA A 44 9.29 4.39 -9.14
CA ALA A 44 9.22 5.22 -7.94
C ALA A 44 9.14 4.38 -6.66
N LEU A 45 8.28 3.36 -6.63
CA LEU A 45 8.18 2.41 -5.52
C LEU A 45 9.49 1.64 -5.32
N GLY A 46 10.16 1.21 -6.39
CA GLY A 46 11.49 0.61 -6.30
C GLY A 46 12.48 1.53 -5.61
N ARG A 47 12.56 2.81 -6.03
CA ARG A 47 13.46 3.79 -5.40
C ARG A 47 13.14 4.05 -3.93
N LEU A 48 11.86 4.10 -3.56
CA LEU A 48 11.45 4.26 -2.16
C LEU A 48 11.74 3.02 -1.32
N LYS A 49 11.68 1.82 -1.93
CA LYS A 49 12.05 0.55 -1.29
C LYS A 49 13.56 0.48 -1.05
N ASP A 50 14.36 0.89 -2.04
CA ASP A 50 15.83 0.90 -1.94
C ASP A 50 16.32 1.81 -0.79
N GLU A 51 15.64 2.94 -0.57
CA GLU A 51 15.92 3.88 0.53
C GLU A 51 15.16 3.54 1.83
N ASP A 52 14.56 2.35 1.90
CA ASP A 52 13.88 1.79 3.08
C ASP A 52 12.67 2.60 3.61
N PHE A 53 12.02 3.41 2.76
CA PHE A 53 10.84 4.20 3.15
C PHE A 53 9.52 3.42 3.10
N LEU A 54 9.46 2.33 2.34
CA LEU A 54 8.23 1.58 2.08
C LEU A 54 7.99 0.41 3.02
N GLN A 55 6.72 0.18 3.34
CA GLN A 55 6.18 -1.09 3.78
C GLN A 55 5.25 -1.67 2.71
N GLU A 56 5.24 -3.00 2.60
CA GLU A 56 4.39 -3.75 1.68
C GLU A 56 3.54 -4.75 2.47
N ARG A 57 2.24 -4.82 2.14
CA ARG A 57 1.26 -5.72 2.77
C ARG A 57 0.48 -6.47 1.69
N PHE A 58 0.00 -7.67 2.00
CA PHE A 58 -0.89 -8.40 1.11
C PHE A 58 -2.24 -7.69 1.02
N TYR A 59 -2.81 -7.63 -0.19
CA TYR A 59 -4.17 -7.14 -0.36
C TYR A 59 -5.17 -8.30 -0.28
N PHE A 60 -5.94 -8.38 0.81
CA PHE A 60 -6.86 -9.50 1.02
C PHE A 60 -8.00 -9.57 -0.01
N LYS A 61 -8.39 -8.43 -0.60
CA LYS A 61 -9.46 -8.38 -1.62
C LYS A 61 -9.00 -8.91 -2.98
N ASP A 62 -7.71 -8.81 -3.29
CA ASP A 62 -7.10 -9.44 -4.46
C ASP A 62 -5.66 -9.82 -4.12
N ALA A 63 -5.44 -11.10 -3.82
CA ALA A 63 -4.13 -11.63 -3.41
C ALA A 63 -3.03 -11.47 -4.46
N ARG A 64 -3.37 -11.11 -5.71
CA ARG A 64 -2.39 -10.80 -6.77
C ARG A 64 -1.82 -9.39 -6.63
N GLN A 65 -2.39 -8.57 -5.74
CA GLN A 65 -1.99 -7.20 -5.50
C GLN A 65 -1.38 -7.06 -4.10
N SER A 66 -0.54 -6.04 -3.97
CA SER A 66 0.00 -5.58 -2.70
C SER A 66 -0.48 -4.17 -2.40
N LEU A 67 -0.58 -3.86 -1.10
CA LEU A 67 -0.72 -2.51 -0.58
C LEU A 67 0.67 -1.96 -0.22
N TYR A 68 0.93 -0.73 -0.62
CA TYR A 68 2.17 -0.01 -0.35
C TYR A 68 1.87 1.16 0.58
N GLY A 69 2.73 1.39 1.56
CA GLY A 69 2.62 2.52 2.49
C GLY A 69 3.98 2.96 2.99
N LEU A 70 4.01 4.04 3.76
CA LEU A 70 5.24 4.54 4.38
C LEU A 70 5.42 3.91 5.77
N LYS A 71 6.62 3.41 6.08
CA LYS A 71 6.90 2.73 7.37
C LYS A 71 6.58 3.56 8.62
N ASN A 72 6.66 4.88 8.50
CA ASN A 72 6.52 5.81 9.62
C ASN A 72 5.09 6.36 9.76
N ILE A 73 4.17 5.91 8.92
CA ILE A 73 2.76 6.30 9.00
C ILE A 73 2.02 5.07 9.50
N PRO A 74 1.50 5.09 10.74
CA PRO A 74 0.69 3.99 11.24
C PRO A 74 -0.54 3.82 10.34
N ASP A 75 -0.94 2.56 10.14
CA ASP A 75 -2.05 2.19 9.28
C ASP A 75 -3.34 2.84 9.84
N MET A 76 -3.81 3.94 9.20
CA MET A 76 -4.95 4.71 9.70
C MET A 76 -6.32 4.05 9.43
N TYR A 77 -6.34 2.77 9.06
CA TYR A 77 -7.56 2.00 8.78
C TYR A 77 -7.49 0.63 9.46
N GLU A 78 -7.65 0.59 10.79
CA GLU A 78 -8.05 -0.64 11.47
C GLU A 78 -9.56 -0.86 11.28
N GLU A 79 -9.95 -1.35 10.11
CA GLU A 79 -11.18 -2.13 9.94
C GLU A 79 -10.87 -3.42 9.20
N THR A 80 -9.97 -4.23 9.77
CA THR A 80 -10.11 -5.70 9.80
C THR A 80 -9.27 -6.21 10.96
N ASN A 81 -9.91 -6.42 12.11
CA ASN A 81 -9.37 -7.23 13.19
C ASN A 81 -9.04 -8.63 12.64
N ILE A 82 -7.77 -8.90 12.37
CA ILE A 82 -7.24 -10.26 12.44
C ILE A 82 -6.26 -10.27 13.62
N PRO A 83 -6.65 -10.79 14.79
CA PRO A 83 -5.67 -11.11 15.81
C PRO A 83 -4.89 -12.31 15.29
N VAL A 84 -3.74 -12.06 14.67
CA VAL A 84 -2.75 -13.12 14.38
C VAL A 84 -2.08 -13.45 15.71
N ASN A 85 -2.77 -14.25 16.53
CA ASN A 85 -2.10 -15.04 17.55
C ASN A 85 -1.16 -16.01 16.83
N SER A 86 0.07 -16.08 17.32
CA SER A 86 1.28 -16.61 16.71
C SER A 86 1.31 -18.12 16.44
N GLU A 87 0.19 -18.84 16.35
CA GLU A 87 0.21 -20.29 16.17
C GLU A 87 -1.05 -20.78 15.45
N ILE A 88 -1.13 -20.74 14.11
CA ILE A 88 -2.06 -21.67 13.44
C ILE A 88 -1.45 -22.21 12.13
N ASN A 89 -1.18 -23.52 12.18
CA ASN A 89 -0.72 -24.38 11.10
C ASN A 89 -1.73 -24.47 9.92
N SER A 90 -1.17 -24.38 8.71
CA SER A 90 -1.45 -25.19 7.49
C SER A 90 -2.85 -25.72 7.14
N THR A 91 -3.97 -25.05 7.45
CA THR A 91 -5.30 -25.54 6.99
C THR A 91 -6.33 -24.47 6.55
N ILE A 92 -6.09 -23.16 6.70
CA ILE A 92 -7.16 -22.13 6.75
C ILE A 92 -6.89 -21.12 5.61
N VAL A 93 -7.82 -20.62 4.78
CA VAL A 93 -9.11 -20.01 5.10
C VAL A 93 -10.03 -20.06 3.87
N GLY A 94 -11.13 -20.79 3.97
CA GLY A 94 -12.39 -20.35 3.37
C GLY A 94 -13.15 -19.52 4.41
N ILE A 95 -13.71 -18.37 4.00
CA ILE A 95 -14.93 -17.69 4.52
C ILE A 95 -15.02 -16.26 3.94
N PRO A 96 -16.23 -15.72 3.71
CA PRO A 96 -16.58 -14.84 2.60
C PRO A 96 -16.60 -13.33 2.94
N SER A 97 -16.56 -12.49 1.90
CA SER A 97 -16.65 -11.03 2.00
C SER A 97 -18.09 -10.54 1.81
N GLU A 98 -18.76 -10.16 2.89
CA GLU A 98 -19.93 -9.28 2.85
C GLU A 98 -19.53 -7.91 3.41
N LYS A 99 -19.37 -6.94 2.50
CA LYS A 99 -19.72 -5.51 2.66
C LYS A 99 -19.05 -4.67 1.55
N TYR A 100 -19.66 -4.76 0.37
CA TYR A 100 -19.65 -3.76 -0.69
C TYR A 100 -21.08 -3.64 -1.21
N GLU A 101 -22.00 -3.19 -0.34
CA GLU A 101 -23.35 -2.82 -0.77
C GLU A 101 -23.61 -1.36 -0.38
N LEU A 102 -22.87 -0.43 -0.99
CA LEU A 102 -23.27 0.98 -1.05
C LEU A 102 -22.75 1.61 -2.35
N SER A 103 -23.17 1.05 -3.49
CA SER A 103 -23.31 1.78 -4.77
C SER A 103 -24.06 0.94 -5.80
N ALA A 104 -25.29 0.55 -5.46
CA ALA A 104 -26.30 0.20 -6.46
C ALA A 104 -27.67 0.47 -5.86
N VAL A 105 -28.15 1.72 -6.00
CA VAL A 105 -29.48 2.15 -6.48
C VAL A 105 -29.42 3.66 -6.66
#